data_AF-A0A818VDK7-F1
#
_entry.id   AF-A0A818VDK7-F1
#
_cell.length_a   1.000
_cell.length_b   1.000
_cell.length_c   1.000
_cell.angle_alpha   90.00
_cell.angle_beta   90.00
_cell.angle_gamma   90.00
#
_symmetry.space_group_name_H-M   'P 1'
#
loop_
_entity.id
_entity.type
_entity.pdbx_description
1 polymer ?
#
loop_
_entity_poly.entity_id
_entity_poly.type
_entity_poly.pdbx_seq_one_letter_code
_entity_poly.pdbx_strand_id
1 'polypeptide(L)'
;MDRREEKVNDAYEEIETNMKLLGATGIEDKLQDGVPQCIERLIQAGIKIWVLTGDKVETAFNIGLSCRLLTNEMEIYTIEEENENDVMQRLDQVRKEMIQKIQQLFSVKIEDPTKRLDWKDWGIDEMKFDQYRKASSNIEQTNHNQRDDGFTTMNTYSQNQEQFEGFGLLITGQALVHALTDKVKMKFLELGTMCKTVVCCRVTPLQKGLVVELVMQNEKKITLAIGDGANDVTMIQKAHIGIGISGQEGRQAVLASDFSFAQFRYLERLLLVHGRWSYLRISKFLRYFFYKNFAFTLCHFWFGFFSGFSAQV
;
A
#
# COMPACT_ATOMS: atom_id res chain seq x y z
N MET A 1 -38.14 -21.93 -22.13
CA MET A 1 -37.70 -20.51 -22.22
C MET A 1 -36.17 -20.39 -22.12
N ASP A 2 -35.46 -21.51 -22.19
CA ASP A 2 -34.15 -21.69 -21.53
C ASP A 2 -32.94 -21.38 -22.41
N ARG A 3 -33.14 -20.80 -23.59
CA ARG A 3 -32.06 -20.30 -24.48
C ARG A 3 -32.37 -18.93 -25.06
N ARG A 4 -33.17 -18.14 -24.34
CA ARG A 4 -33.57 -16.81 -24.82
C ARG A 4 -32.38 -15.86 -24.82
N GLU A 5 -31.57 -15.86 -23.77
CA GLU A 5 -30.39 -14.99 -23.67
C GLU A 5 -29.35 -15.29 -24.74
N GLU A 6 -29.06 -16.57 -24.95
CA GLU A 6 -28.13 -17.04 -26.00
C GLU A 6 -28.57 -16.56 -27.39
N LYS A 7 -29.83 -16.81 -27.76
CA LYS A 7 -30.37 -16.38 -29.06
C LYS A 7 -30.47 -14.87 -29.23
N VAL A 8 -30.59 -14.14 -28.13
CA VAL A 8 -30.60 -12.67 -28.15
C VAL A 8 -29.19 -12.14 -28.37
N ASN A 9 -28.18 -12.74 -27.73
CA ASN A 9 -26.77 -12.39 -27.98
C ASN A 9 -26.36 -12.72 -29.42
N ASP A 10 -26.74 -13.89 -29.95
CA ASP A 10 -26.46 -14.26 -31.35
C ASP A 10 -27.02 -13.22 -32.34
N ALA A 11 -28.26 -12.75 -32.08
CA ALA A 11 -28.88 -11.71 -32.91
C ALA A 11 -28.18 -10.35 -32.77
N TYR A 12 -27.67 -9.99 -31.59
CA TYR A 12 -26.87 -8.79 -31.42
C TYR A 12 -25.54 -8.87 -32.18
N GLU A 13 -24.85 -10.00 -32.12
CA GLU A 13 -23.59 -10.21 -32.85
C GLU A 13 -23.78 -10.12 -34.37
N GLU A 14 -24.88 -10.66 -34.92
CA GLU A 14 -25.20 -10.51 -36.34
C GLU A 14 -25.44 -9.04 -36.74
N ILE A 15 -26.13 -8.27 -35.89
CA ILE A 15 -26.48 -6.87 -36.15
C ILE A 15 -25.28 -5.92 -35.96
N GLU A 16 -24.37 -6.21 -35.03
CA GLU A 16 -23.21 -5.38 -34.68
C GLU A 16 -22.00 -5.55 -35.64
N THR A 17 -22.25 -5.96 -36.88
CA THR A 17 -21.21 -6.09 -37.92
C THR A 17 -21.16 -4.86 -38.84
N ASN A 18 -20.01 -4.58 -39.45
CA ASN A 18 -19.80 -3.48 -40.41
C ASN A 18 -20.10 -2.06 -39.89
N MET A 19 -19.94 -1.82 -38.59
CA MET A 19 -20.11 -0.49 -38.00
C MET A 19 -19.01 0.48 -38.46
N LYS A 20 -19.39 1.74 -38.74
CA LYS A 20 -18.46 2.84 -39.00
C LYS A 20 -18.24 3.63 -37.72
N LEU A 21 -17.00 3.65 -37.22
CA LEU A 21 -16.64 4.47 -36.07
C LEU A 21 -16.86 5.96 -36.39
N LEU A 22 -17.79 6.60 -35.67
CA LEU A 22 -18.08 8.02 -35.83
C LEU A 22 -17.22 8.90 -34.89
N GLY A 23 -16.83 8.36 -33.74
CA GLY A 23 -16.03 9.04 -32.73
C GLY A 23 -15.96 8.23 -31.44
N ALA A 24 -15.09 8.66 -30.53
CA ALA A 24 -14.98 8.08 -29.19
C ALA A 24 -15.20 9.19 -28.15
N THR A 25 -15.78 8.82 -27.00
CA THR A 25 -15.91 9.72 -25.84
C THR A 25 -15.15 9.11 -24.67
N GLY A 26 -14.52 9.95 -23.85
CA GLY A 26 -13.83 9.55 -22.63
C GLY A 26 -14.36 10.37 -21.47
N ILE A 27 -14.69 9.70 -20.37
CA ILE A 27 -15.09 10.34 -19.12
C ILE A 27 -13.91 10.21 -18.17
N GLU A 28 -13.39 11.35 -17.71
CA GLU A 28 -12.38 11.38 -16.66
C GLU A 28 -13.06 11.35 -15.30
N ASP A 29 -12.71 10.34 -14.49
CA ASP A 29 -13.14 10.29 -13.10
C ASP A 29 -12.27 11.22 -12.27
N LYS A 30 -12.88 12.28 -11.73
CA LYS A 30 -12.15 13.34 -11.04
C LYS A 30 -11.82 12.95 -9.62
N LEU A 31 -10.52 12.91 -9.34
CA LEU A 31 -10.01 12.79 -7.97
C LEU A 31 -10.35 14.05 -7.16
N GLN A 32 -10.47 13.88 -5.83
CA GLN A 32 -10.54 15.03 -4.94
C GLN A 32 -9.26 15.87 -5.01
N ASP A 33 -9.39 17.17 -4.71
CA ASP A 33 -8.27 18.10 -4.72
C ASP A 33 -7.14 17.66 -3.80
N GLY A 34 -5.93 17.58 -4.34
CA GLY A 34 -4.72 17.29 -3.57
C GLY A 34 -4.47 15.81 -3.27
N VAL A 35 -5.30 14.88 -3.78
CA VAL A 35 -5.11 13.43 -3.56
C VAL A 35 -3.76 12.93 -4.08
N PRO A 36 -3.33 13.22 -5.33
CA PRO A 36 -2.05 12.72 -5.83
C PRO A 36 -0.86 13.20 -4.99
N GLN A 37 -0.85 14.49 -4.62
CA GLN A 37 0.22 15.08 -3.80
C GLN A 37 0.24 14.51 -2.38
N CYS A 38 -0.95 14.28 -1.80
CA CYS A 38 -1.08 13.66 -0.48
C CYS A 38 -0.54 12.22 -0.50
N ILE A 39 -0.96 11.39 -1.47
CA ILE A 39 -0.48 10.01 -1.63
C ILE A 39 1.03 9.98 -1.80
N GLU A 40 1.58 10.82 -2.68
CA GLU A 40 3.02 10.90 -2.92
C GLU A 40 3.81 11.19 -1.63
N ARG A 41 3.36 12.17 -0.83
CA ARG A 41 3.99 12.52 0.46
C ARG A 41 3.87 11.42 1.51
N LEU A 42 2.74 10.71 1.56
CA LEU A 42 2.57 9.57 2.46
C LEU A 42 3.52 8.43 2.09
N ILE A 43 3.65 8.11 0.80
CA ILE A 43 4.62 7.11 0.33
C ILE A 43 6.05 7.60 0.62
N GLN A 44 6.36 8.90 0.45
CA GLN A 44 7.66 9.50 0.83
C GLN A 44 7.96 9.39 2.33
N ALA A 45 6.93 9.39 3.17
CA ALA A 45 7.06 9.15 4.61
C ALA A 45 7.19 7.66 4.97
N GLY A 46 7.31 6.76 3.99
CA GLY A 46 7.43 5.32 4.21
C GLY A 46 6.10 4.60 4.49
N ILE A 47 4.96 5.26 4.26
CA ILE A 47 3.64 4.65 4.46
C ILE A 47 3.27 3.86 3.20
N LYS A 48 3.10 2.54 3.35
CA LYS A 48 2.57 1.67 2.29
C LYS A 48 1.07 1.85 2.17
N ILE A 49 0.58 1.99 0.94
CA ILE A 49 -0.84 2.22 0.65
C ILE A 49 -1.37 1.04 -0.16
N TRP A 50 -2.47 0.46 0.31
CA TRP A 50 -3.23 -0.57 -0.40
C TRP A 50 -4.61 0.00 -0.71
N VAL A 51 -5.09 -0.21 -1.95
CA VAL A 51 -6.38 0.29 -2.41
C VAL A 51 -7.35 -0.89 -2.54
N LEU A 52 -8.49 -0.81 -1.86
CA LEU A 52 -9.53 -1.83 -1.89
C LEU A 52 -10.82 -1.22 -2.46
N THR A 53 -11.11 -1.50 -3.74
CA THR A 53 -12.26 -0.91 -4.45
C THR A 53 -13.26 -1.96 -4.95
N GLY A 54 -14.54 -1.56 -4.99
CA GLY A 54 -15.61 -2.32 -5.65
C GLY A 54 -15.59 -2.20 -7.18
N ASP A 55 -14.75 -1.33 -7.74
CA ASP A 55 -14.70 -1.04 -9.18
C ASP A 55 -14.04 -2.15 -10.00
N LYS A 56 -14.22 -2.04 -11.32
CA LYS A 56 -13.53 -2.89 -12.29
C LYS A 56 -12.02 -2.63 -12.28
N VAL A 57 -11.27 -3.62 -12.77
CA VAL A 57 -9.80 -3.62 -12.81
C VAL A 57 -9.26 -2.41 -13.57
N GLU A 58 -9.85 -2.10 -14.72
CA GLU A 58 -9.42 -1.02 -15.60
C GLU A 58 -9.60 0.35 -14.95
N THR A 59 -10.73 0.56 -14.27
CA THR A 59 -11.01 1.80 -13.53
C THR A 59 -10.04 1.97 -12.37
N ALA A 60 -9.84 0.92 -11.57
CA ALA A 60 -8.92 0.94 -10.43
C ALA A 60 -7.47 1.19 -10.88
N PHE A 61 -7.06 0.60 -12.00
CA PHE A 61 -5.76 0.79 -12.61
C PHE A 61 -5.56 2.25 -13.06
N ASN A 62 -6.53 2.82 -13.78
CA ASN A 62 -6.50 4.22 -14.22
C ASN A 62 -6.47 5.19 -13.03
N ILE A 63 -7.27 4.95 -12.00
CA ILE A 63 -7.23 5.74 -10.75
C ILE A 63 -5.84 5.60 -10.08
N GLY A 64 -5.27 4.40 -10.07
CA GLY A 64 -3.94 4.14 -9.55
C GLY A 64 -2.86 4.95 -10.26
N LEU A 65 -2.93 5.06 -11.59
CA LEU A 65 -2.04 5.92 -12.39
C LEU A 65 -2.28 7.41 -12.12
N SER A 66 -3.53 7.87 -12.13
CA SER A 66 -3.88 9.28 -11.87
C SER A 66 -3.45 9.76 -10.48
N CYS A 67 -3.49 8.86 -9.48
CA CYS A 67 -3.03 9.11 -8.12
C CYS A 67 -1.50 8.97 -7.93
N ARG A 68 -0.75 8.59 -8.97
CA ARG A 68 0.70 8.23 -8.89
C ARG A 68 1.00 7.11 -7.90
N LEU A 69 0.00 6.28 -7.63
CA LEU A 69 0.15 5.08 -6.81
C LEU A 69 0.77 3.96 -7.63
N LEU A 70 0.36 3.85 -8.89
CA LEU A 70 0.98 3.05 -9.94
C LEU A 70 1.74 3.99 -10.88
N THR A 71 2.89 3.55 -11.38
CA THR A 71 3.70 4.28 -12.37
C THR A 71 4.06 3.33 -13.51
N ASN A 72 4.42 3.87 -14.67
CA ASN A 72 4.76 3.07 -15.85
C ASN A 72 6.08 2.30 -15.67
N GLU A 73 6.88 2.77 -14.71
CA GLU A 73 8.15 2.25 -14.25
C GLU A 73 8.01 1.09 -13.25
N MET A 74 6.79 0.83 -12.78
CA MET A 74 6.47 -0.35 -11.96
C MET A 74 6.16 -1.55 -12.83
N GLU A 75 6.60 -2.72 -12.37
CA GLU A 75 6.11 -3.98 -12.92
C GLU A 75 4.86 -4.42 -12.17
N ILE A 76 3.76 -4.56 -12.92
CA ILE A 76 2.44 -4.82 -12.35
C ILE A 76 2.06 -6.26 -12.64
N TYR A 77 1.80 -7.01 -11.56
CA TYR A 77 1.33 -8.39 -11.63
C TYR A 77 -0.15 -8.45 -11.34
N THR A 78 -0.90 -9.11 -12.22
CA THR A 78 -2.35 -9.28 -12.09
C THR A 78 -2.69 -10.73 -11.75
N ILE A 79 -3.62 -10.91 -10.79
CA ILE A 79 -4.15 -12.19 -10.32
C ILE A 79 -5.66 -12.20 -10.49
N GLU A 80 -6.13 -13.06 -11.40
CA GLU A 80 -7.54 -13.15 -11.84
C GLU A 80 -8.07 -14.58 -11.85
N GLU A 81 -7.29 -15.54 -11.33
CA GLU A 81 -7.61 -16.95 -11.35
C GLU A 81 -8.85 -17.28 -10.49
N GLU A 82 -9.67 -18.20 -11.00
CA GLU A 82 -10.97 -18.56 -10.42
C GLU A 82 -10.90 -19.74 -9.44
N ASN A 83 -9.77 -20.46 -9.39
CA ASN A 83 -9.60 -21.63 -8.54
C ASN A 83 -8.51 -21.41 -7.48
N GLU A 84 -8.67 -22.02 -6.30
CA GLU A 84 -7.69 -21.91 -5.21
C GLU A 84 -6.29 -22.42 -5.60
N ASN A 85 -6.22 -23.54 -6.31
CA ASN A 85 -4.94 -24.09 -6.77
C ASN A 85 -4.26 -23.17 -7.78
N ASP A 86 -5.03 -22.57 -8.69
CA ASP A 86 -4.50 -21.71 -9.74
C ASP A 86 -4.02 -20.39 -9.15
N VAL A 87 -4.78 -19.80 -8.21
CA VAL A 87 -4.34 -18.63 -7.43
C VAL A 87 -3.05 -18.94 -6.66
N MET A 88 -2.97 -20.09 -6.01
CA MET A 88 -1.76 -20.49 -5.26
C MET A 88 -0.54 -20.65 -6.19
N GLN A 89 -0.72 -21.28 -7.35
CA GLN A 89 0.35 -21.44 -8.34
C GLN A 89 0.77 -20.10 -8.94
N ARG A 90 -0.18 -19.21 -9.22
CA ARG A 90 0.10 -17.87 -9.73
C ARG A 90 0.90 -17.05 -8.72
N LEU A 91 0.49 -17.06 -7.44
CA LEU A 91 1.22 -16.38 -6.37
C LEU A 91 2.67 -16.90 -6.26
N ASP A 92 2.87 -18.22 -6.34
CA ASP A 92 4.21 -18.81 -6.31
C ASP A 92 5.04 -18.46 -7.55
N GLN A 93 4.40 -18.39 -8.72
CA GLN A 93 5.03 -17.98 -9.96
C GLN A 93 5.49 -16.51 -9.87
N VAL A 94 4.58 -15.61 -9.51
CA VAL A 94 4.87 -14.17 -9.39
C VAL A 94 5.97 -13.93 -8.36
N ARG A 95 5.95 -14.66 -7.23
CA ARG A 95 7.04 -14.61 -6.25
C ARG A 95 8.40 -14.94 -6.87
N LYS A 96 8.49 -16.00 -7.67
CA LYS A 96 9.73 -16.40 -8.34
C LYS A 96 10.18 -15.34 -9.34
N GLU A 97 9.25 -14.78 -10.12
CA GLU A 97 9.53 -13.71 -11.09
C GLU A 97 10.08 -12.46 -10.40
N MET A 98 9.45 -12.02 -9.30
CA MET A 98 9.95 -10.90 -8.49
C MET A 98 11.36 -11.16 -7.95
N ILE A 99 11.60 -12.34 -7.37
CA ILE A 99 12.91 -12.73 -6.83
C ILE A 99 13.97 -12.73 -7.93
N GLN A 100 13.69 -13.33 -9.08
CA GLN A 100 14.62 -13.37 -10.21
C GLN A 100 14.97 -11.96 -10.68
N LYS A 101 13.99 -11.07 -10.77
CA LYS A 101 14.22 -9.69 -11.18
C LYS A 101 15.03 -8.91 -10.15
N ILE A 102 14.77 -9.09 -8.86
CA ILE A 102 15.58 -8.49 -7.78
C ILE A 102 17.03 -8.98 -7.87
N GLN A 103 17.25 -10.28 -8.07
CA GLN A 103 18.59 -10.86 -8.22
C GLN A 103 19.33 -10.29 -9.43
N GLN A 104 18.63 -10.13 -10.56
CA GLN A 104 19.18 -9.55 -11.78
C GLN A 104 19.52 -8.06 -11.61
N LEU A 105 18.62 -7.28 -11.01
CA LEU A 105 18.79 -5.83 -10.87
C LEU A 105 19.83 -5.46 -9.81
N PHE A 106 19.85 -6.17 -8.67
CA PHE A 106 20.66 -5.77 -7.51
C PHE A 106 21.89 -6.66 -7.30
N SER A 107 22.10 -7.69 -8.11
CA SER A 107 23.21 -8.65 -7.95
C SER A 107 23.27 -9.28 -6.54
N VAL A 108 22.12 -9.43 -5.88
CA VAL A 108 21.99 -10.01 -4.54
C VAL A 108 21.78 -11.52 -4.65
N LYS A 109 22.50 -12.32 -3.84
CA LYS A 109 22.20 -13.74 -3.66
C LYS A 109 21.22 -13.90 -2.51
N ILE A 110 20.00 -14.36 -2.81
CA ILE A 110 19.02 -14.73 -1.79
C ILE A 110 19.32 -16.17 -1.38
N GLU A 111 19.85 -16.37 -0.17
CA GLU A 111 20.33 -17.68 0.32
C GLU A 111 19.20 -18.67 0.61
N ASP A 112 18.00 -18.19 0.98
CA ASP A 112 16.82 -19.04 1.22
C ASP A 112 15.56 -18.43 0.57
N PRO A 113 15.04 -19.01 -0.53
CA PRO A 113 13.83 -18.54 -1.22
C PRO A 113 12.53 -18.86 -0.47
N THR A 114 12.58 -19.72 0.56
CA THR A 114 11.40 -20.14 1.35
C THR A 114 11.15 -19.27 2.58
N LYS A 115 12.15 -18.50 3.01
CA LYS A 115 12.01 -17.58 4.13
C LYS A 115 11.15 -16.38 3.72
N ARG A 116 10.34 -15.87 4.67
CA ARG A 116 9.60 -14.61 4.49
C ARG A 116 10.60 -13.51 4.20
N LEU A 117 10.60 -13.01 2.96
CA LEU A 117 11.54 -11.99 2.52
C LEU A 117 11.05 -10.62 3.01
N ASP A 118 11.75 -10.02 3.97
CA ASP A 118 11.62 -8.60 4.24
C ASP A 118 12.57 -7.84 3.31
N TRP A 119 12.22 -6.61 2.91
CA TRP A 119 13.09 -5.78 2.04
C TRP A 119 14.46 -5.52 2.69
N LYS A 120 14.54 -5.62 4.03
CA LYS A 120 15.77 -5.57 4.82
C LYS A 120 16.72 -6.74 4.54
N ASP A 121 16.19 -7.91 4.18
CA ASP A 121 16.98 -9.12 3.85
C ASP A 121 17.66 -8.99 2.47
N TRP A 122 17.31 -7.99 1.65
CA TRP A 122 17.92 -7.74 0.34
C TRP A 122 19.20 -6.89 0.44
N GLY A 123 19.64 -6.51 1.65
CA GLY A 123 20.79 -5.61 1.86
C GLY A 123 20.50 -4.17 1.45
N ILE A 124 19.22 -3.82 1.29
CA ILE A 124 18.74 -2.50 0.92
C ILE A 124 18.41 -1.74 2.20
N ASP A 125 19.32 -0.89 2.62
CA ASP A 125 19.09 0.05 3.72
C ASP A 125 17.89 0.94 3.38
N GLU A 126 17.03 1.24 4.36
CA GLU A 126 15.81 2.06 4.20
C GLU A 126 16.14 3.41 3.52
N MET A 127 17.37 3.92 3.75
CA MET A 127 17.91 5.13 3.15
C MET A 127 18.32 5.00 1.67
N LYS A 128 18.64 3.80 1.17
CA LYS A 128 19.02 3.59 -0.24
C LYS A 128 17.79 3.60 -1.16
N PHE A 129 16.65 3.07 -0.73
CA PHE A 129 15.39 3.17 -1.49
C PHE A 129 14.93 4.64 -1.64
N ASP A 130 15.20 5.48 -0.64
CA ASP A 130 15.02 6.94 -0.71
C ASP A 130 16.07 7.66 -1.59
N GLN A 131 17.27 7.09 -1.74
CA GLN A 131 18.29 7.63 -2.65
C GLN A 131 17.92 7.37 -4.12
N TYR A 132 17.38 6.19 -4.45
CA TYR A 132 16.78 5.91 -5.75
C TYR A 132 15.60 6.85 -6.05
N ARG A 133 14.83 7.23 -5.02
CA ARG A 133 13.70 8.16 -5.11
C ARG A 133 14.09 9.63 -5.34
N LYS A 134 15.27 10.05 -4.86
CA LYS A 134 15.77 11.42 -5.04
C LYS A 134 16.48 11.65 -6.38
N ALA A 135 16.90 10.58 -7.07
CA ALA A 135 17.45 10.70 -8.42
C ALA A 135 16.39 11.22 -9.41
N SER A 136 15.13 10.80 -9.25
CA SER A 136 14.00 11.25 -10.09
C SER A 136 13.58 12.71 -9.88
N SER A 137 14.00 13.36 -8.79
CA SER A 137 13.71 14.78 -8.51
C SER A 137 14.73 15.77 -9.08
N ASN A 138 15.86 15.31 -9.64
CA ASN A 138 16.92 16.19 -10.17
C ASN A 138 16.85 16.44 -11.69
N ILE A 139 15.84 15.90 -12.40
CA ILE A 139 15.77 16.01 -13.87
C ILE A 139 15.18 17.35 -14.36
N GLU A 140 14.63 18.21 -13.49
CA GLU A 140 14.04 19.49 -13.93
C GLU A 140 14.98 20.72 -13.91
N GLN A 141 16.28 20.58 -13.62
CA GLN A 141 17.20 21.73 -13.68
C GLN A 141 18.60 21.38 -14.19
N THR A 142 18.77 21.19 -15.50
CA THR A 142 20.01 21.54 -16.22
C THR A 142 19.80 21.61 -17.75
N ASN A 143 19.33 22.75 -18.24
CA ASN A 143 19.57 23.17 -19.62
C ASN A 143 20.82 24.07 -19.65
N HIS A 144 21.96 23.56 -20.10
CA HIS A 144 22.86 24.24 -21.06
C HIS A 144 24.17 23.48 -21.34
N ASN A 145 24.44 23.32 -22.65
CA ASN A 145 25.73 23.30 -23.36
C ASN A 145 26.60 22.02 -23.44
N GLN A 146 26.49 21.35 -24.60
CA GLN A 146 27.55 21.09 -25.59
C GLN A 146 28.94 20.54 -25.14
N ARG A 147 29.26 19.27 -25.49
CA ARG A 147 30.16 18.83 -26.60
C ARG A 147 30.59 17.35 -26.44
N ASP A 148 30.82 16.72 -27.60
CA ASP A 148 31.26 15.33 -27.84
C ASP A 148 32.53 14.90 -27.09
N ASP A 149 32.59 13.62 -26.69
CA ASP A 149 33.61 12.67 -27.19
C ASP A 149 33.30 11.23 -26.71
N GLY A 150 33.58 10.26 -27.59
CA GLY A 150 33.10 8.89 -27.51
C GLY A 150 33.64 8.03 -26.35
N PHE A 151 32.72 7.28 -25.73
CA PHE A 151 33.00 6.06 -24.96
C PHE A 151 31.75 5.15 -24.98
N THR A 152 31.57 4.42 -26.07
CA THR A 152 30.42 3.52 -26.26
C THR A 152 30.83 2.11 -25.87
N THR A 153 30.59 1.71 -24.60
CA THR A 153 30.29 0.32 -24.12
C THR A 153 30.32 0.17 -22.59
N MET A 154 29.86 1.15 -21.80
CA MET A 154 29.59 0.94 -20.35
C MET A 154 28.32 1.63 -19.80
N ASN A 155 27.47 2.24 -20.63
CA ASN A 155 26.32 3.04 -20.15
C ASN A 155 24.96 2.33 -20.16
N THR A 156 24.84 1.10 -20.67
CA THR A 156 23.53 0.42 -20.72
C THR A 156 23.09 -0.18 -19.38
N TYR A 157 24.05 -0.54 -18.51
CA TYR A 157 23.76 -1.15 -17.20
C TYR A 157 23.29 -0.15 -16.16
N SER A 158 23.77 1.09 -16.22
CA SER A 158 23.40 2.15 -15.26
C SER A 158 22.02 2.75 -15.55
N GLN A 159 21.61 2.83 -16.82
CA GLN A 159 20.31 3.40 -17.19
C GLN A 159 19.11 2.52 -16.79
N ASN A 160 19.24 1.19 -16.86
CA ASN A 160 18.15 0.27 -16.52
C ASN A 160 17.87 0.19 -15.00
N GLN A 161 18.84 0.53 -14.15
CA GLN A 161 18.64 0.58 -12.70
C GLN A 161 17.94 1.86 -12.23
N GLU A 162 18.04 2.95 -12.98
CA GLU A 162 17.44 4.25 -12.62
C GLU A 162 15.93 4.31 -12.87
N GLN A 163 15.38 3.42 -13.70
CA GLN A 163 13.97 3.46 -14.13
C GLN A 163 13.06 2.42 -13.46
N PHE A 164 13.55 1.59 -12.54
CA PHE A 164 12.70 0.59 -11.88
C PHE A 164 12.13 1.14 -10.56
N GLU A 165 10.81 1.36 -10.52
CA GLU A 165 10.13 1.94 -9.36
C GLU A 165 9.54 0.93 -8.36
N GLY A 166 9.69 -0.36 -8.64
CA GLY A 166 9.23 -1.47 -7.81
C GLY A 166 8.11 -2.29 -8.44
N PHE A 167 7.42 -3.06 -7.59
CA PHE A 167 6.35 -3.96 -8.00
C PHE A 167 4.98 -3.46 -7.54
N GLY A 168 3.97 -3.63 -8.39
CA GLY A 168 2.56 -3.48 -8.07
C GLY A 168 1.84 -4.81 -8.16
N LEU A 169 0.87 -5.05 -7.26
CA LEU A 169 0.01 -6.23 -7.31
C LEU A 169 -1.44 -5.80 -7.54
N LEU A 170 -2.08 -6.38 -8.55
CA LEU A 170 -3.51 -6.24 -8.81
C LEU A 170 -4.18 -7.59 -8.60
N ILE A 171 -5.22 -7.64 -7.78
CA ILE A 171 -5.98 -8.87 -7.52
C ILE A 171 -7.48 -8.61 -7.62
N THR A 172 -8.19 -9.50 -8.32
CA THR A 172 -9.66 -9.41 -8.44
C THR A 172 -10.36 -9.99 -7.21
N GLY A 173 -11.60 -9.56 -6.97
CA GLY A 173 -12.40 -10.02 -5.84
C GLY A 173 -12.67 -11.53 -5.86
N GLN A 174 -12.72 -12.16 -7.03
CA GLN A 174 -12.88 -13.61 -7.17
C GLN A 174 -11.61 -14.35 -6.73
N ALA A 175 -10.45 -13.97 -7.29
CA ALA A 175 -9.15 -14.51 -6.87
C ALA A 175 -8.89 -14.24 -5.38
N LEU A 176 -9.32 -13.10 -4.86
CA LEU A 176 -9.14 -12.71 -3.47
C LEU A 176 -9.89 -13.63 -2.48
N VAL A 177 -11.05 -14.20 -2.86
CA VAL A 177 -11.74 -15.21 -2.02
C VAL A 177 -10.79 -16.36 -1.72
N HIS A 178 -10.11 -16.86 -2.75
CA HIS A 178 -9.19 -17.97 -2.63
C HIS A 178 -7.87 -17.56 -1.98
N ALA A 179 -7.39 -16.35 -2.27
CA ALA A 179 -6.17 -15.82 -1.64
C ALA A 179 -6.32 -15.62 -0.13
N LEU A 180 -7.54 -15.43 0.39
CA LEU A 180 -7.83 -15.26 1.81
C LEU A 180 -8.05 -16.58 2.58
N THR A 181 -7.97 -17.75 1.93
CA THR A 181 -8.09 -19.05 2.63
C THR A 181 -6.87 -19.29 3.52
N ASP A 182 -7.02 -20.08 4.58
CA ASP A 182 -5.94 -20.35 5.54
C ASP A 182 -4.68 -20.95 4.91
N LYS A 183 -4.83 -21.67 3.79
CA LYS A 183 -3.73 -22.27 3.04
C LYS A 183 -2.91 -21.24 2.24
N VAL A 184 -3.57 -20.22 1.69
CA VAL A 184 -2.98 -19.30 0.71
C VAL A 184 -2.69 -17.91 1.30
N LYS A 185 -3.42 -17.50 2.34
CA LYS A 185 -3.36 -16.14 2.91
C LYS A 185 -1.97 -15.64 3.27
N MET A 186 -1.09 -16.53 3.73
CA MET A 186 0.28 -16.15 4.08
C MET A 186 1.13 -15.83 2.84
N LYS A 187 0.92 -16.55 1.73
CA LYS A 187 1.60 -16.28 0.46
C LYS A 187 1.13 -14.96 -0.14
N PHE A 188 -0.18 -14.71 -0.10
CA PHE A 188 -0.74 -13.44 -0.54
C PHE A 188 -0.19 -12.26 0.27
N LEU A 189 -0.16 -12.38 1.61
CA LEU A 189 0.39 -11.36 2.48
C LEU A 189 1.86 -11.09 2.18
N GLU A 190 2.66 -12.14 2.03
CA GLU A 190 4.08 -12.02 1.69
C GLU A 190 4.28 -11.28 0.36
N LEU A 191 3.56 -11.68 -0.69
CA LEU A 191 3.66 -11.03 -2.00
C LEU A 191 3.23 -9.56 -1.93
N GLY A 192 2.14 -9.26 -1.23
CA GLY A 192 1.68 -7.90 -1.00
C GLY A 192 2.70 -7.04 -0.25
N THR A 193 3.47 -7.65 0.67
CA THR A 193 4.52 -6.94 1.40
C THR A 193 5.77 -6.67 0.57
N MET A 194 6.06 -7.48 -0.45
CA MET A 194 7.13 -7.22 -1.43
C MET A 194 6.76 -6.09 -2.40
N CYS A 195 5.47 -5.87 -2.63
CA CYS A 195 4.99 -4.80 -3.50
C CYS A 195 5.06 -3.41 -2.82
N LYS A 196 5.20 -2.38 -3.66
CA LYS A 196 5.09 -0.97 -3.27
C LYS A 196 3.63 -0.59 -2.99
N THR A 197 2.73 -1.12 -3.82
CA THR A 197 1.28 -0.94 -3.71
C THR A 197 0.54 -2.23 -4.08
N VAL A 198 -0.63 -2.42 -3.48
CA VAL A 198 -1.56 -3.51 -3.79
C VAL A 198 -2.93 -2.91 -4.09
N VAL A 199 -3.54 -3.32 -5.19
CA VAL A 199 -4.87 -2.89 -5.62
C VAL A 199 -5.77 -4.11 -5.69
N CYS A 200 -6.80 -4.14 -4.85
CA CYS A 200 -7.83 -5.17 -4.88
C CYS A 200 -9.10 -4.61 -5.54
N CYS A 201 -9.54 -5.23 -6.62
CA CYS A 201 -10.65 -4.76 -7.45
C CYS A 201 -11.89 -5.65 -7.27
N ARG A 202 -13.09 -5.11 -7.50
CA ARG A 202 -14.38 -5.82 -7.31
C ARG A 202 -14.51 -6.51 -5.95
N VAL A 203 -13.99 -5.89 -4.89
CA VAL A 203 -14.05 -6.48 -3.54
C VAL A 203 -15.34 -6.14 -2.81
N THR A 204 -15.88 -7.11 -2.08
CA THR A 204 -17.04 -6.94 -1.21
C THR A 204 -16.64 -6.26 0.12
N PRO A 205 -17.58 -5.61 0.84
CA PRO A 205 -17.30 -5.02 2.16
C PRO A 205 -16.67 -6.00 3.15
N LEU A 206 -17.10 -7.26 3.14
CA LEU A 206 -16.53 -8.31 3.99
C LEU A 206 -15.06 -8.59 3.64
N GLN A 207 -14.76 -8.71 2.35
CA GLN A 207 -13.39 -8.93 1.86
C GLN A 207 -12.46 -7.77 2.23
N LYS A 208 -12.91 -6.50 2.12
CA LYS A 208 -12.11 -5.35 2.56
C LYS A 208 -11.66 -5.50 4.02
N GLY A 209 -12.61 -5.88 4.88
CA GLY A 209 -12.32 -6.14 6.29
C GLY A 209 -11.36 -7.31 6.51
N LEU A 210 -11.51 -8.42 5.78
CA LEU A 210 -10.63 -9.58 5.90
C LEU A 210 -9.19 -9.28 5.47
N VAL A 211 -8.99 -8.46 4.44
CA VAL A 211 -7.65 -8.02 4.02
C VAL A 211 -6.98 -7.19 5.12
N VAL A 212 -7.69 -6.23 5.70
CA VAL A 212 -7.15 -5.41 6.81
C VAL A 212 -6.84 -6.27 8.03
N GLU A 213 -7.71 -7.22 8.36
CA GLU A 213 -7.48 -8.14 9.48
C GLU A 213 -6.26 -9.03 9.26
N LEU A 214 -6.07 -9.58 8.05
CA LEU A 214 -4.90 -10.36 7.69
C LEU A 214 -3.62 -9.56 7.89
N VAL A 215 -3.56 -8.32 7.38
CA VAL A 215 -2.39 -7.46 7.56
C VAL A 215 -2.21 -7.14 9.04
N MET A 216 -3.28 -6.77 9.75
CA MET A 216 -3.23 -6.40 11.17
C MET A 216 -2.71 -7.53 12.07
N GLN A 217 -3.16 -8.77 11.85
CA GLN A 217 -2.82 -9.90 12.71
C GLN A 217 -1.42 -10.47 12.43
N ASN A 218 -0.96 -10.36 11.18
CA ASN A 218 0.26 -11.03 10.72
C ASN A 218 1.45 -10.09 10.45
N GLU A 219 1.24 -8.77 10.49
CA GLU A 219 2.28 -7.74 10.47
C GLU A 219 2.39 -7.04 11.82
N LYS A 220 3.62 -6.81 12.29
CA LYS A 220 3.89 -6.01 13.50
C LYS A 220 3.87 -4.51 13.19
N LYS A 221 2.84 -4.06 12.46
CA LYS A 221 2.71 -2.68 11.97
C LYS A 221 1.32 -2.15 12.31
N ILE A 222 1.23 -0.83 12.49
CA ILE A 222 -0.05 -0.17 12.70
C ILE A 222 -0.75 -0.03 11.35
N THR A 223 -2.00 -0.45 11.30
CA THR A 223 -2.87 -0.39 10.12
C THR A 223 -3.84 0.77 10.27
N LEU A 224 -4.02 1.53 9.20
CA LEU A 224 -5.01 2.61 9.12
C LEU A 224 -5.93 2.31 7.95
N ALA A 225 -7.23 2.41 8.19
CA ALA A 225 -8.25 2.27 7.14
C ALA A 225 -8.98 3.59 6.96
N ILE A 226 -9.19 3.99 5.71
CA ILE A 226 -9.94 5.18 5.33
C ILE A 226 -11.06 4.79 4.36
N GLY A 227 -12.25 5.35 4.57
CA GLY A 227 -13.40 5.12 3.70
C GLY A 227 -14.48 6.18 3.88
N ASP A 228 -15.41 6.28 2.94
CA ASP A 228 -16.47 7.29 2.89
C ASP A 228 -17.88 6.71 3.05
N GLY A 229 -18.08 5.45 2.64
CA GLY A 229 -19.39 4.81 2.57
C GLY A 229 -19.63 3.68 3.57
N ALA A 230 -20.85 3.12 3.53
CA ALA A 230 -21.25 1.93 4.30
C ALA A 230 -20.33 0.73 4.03
N ASN A 231 -19.84 0.63 2.80
CA ASN A 231 -19.02 -0.47 2.30
C ASN A 231 -17.65 -0.57 2.98
N ASP A 232 -17.20 0.50 3.64
CA ASP A 232 -15.89 0.57 4.28
C ASP A 232 -15.96 0.44 5.80
N VAL A 233 -17.16 0.42 6.39
CA VAL A 233 -17.35 0.34 7.86
C VAL A 233 -16.64 -0.88 8.45
N THR A 234 -16.74 -2.04 7.80
CA THR A 234 -16.07 -3.28 8.21
C THR A 234 -14.56 -3.17 8.18
N MET A 235 -14.01 -2.44 7.21
CA MET A 235 -12.57 -2.20 7.06
C MET A 235 -12.07 -1.22 8.12
N ILE A 236 -12.81 -0.12 8.32
CA ILE A 236 -12.54 0.94 9.30
C ILE A 236 -12.48 0.36 10.72
N GLN A 237 -13.48 -0.43 11.10
CA GLN A 237 -13.58 -1.02 12.44
C GLN A 237 -12.52 -2.09 12.73
N LYS A 238 -11.99 -2.74 11.69
CA LYS A 238 -10.96 -3.78 11.83
C LYS A 238 -9.54 -3.22 11.87
N ALA A 239 -9.31 -1.98 11.44
CA ALA A 239 -7.98 -1.36 11.50
C ALA A 239 -7.64 -0.90 12.91
N HIS A 240 -6.35 -0.68 13.19
CA HIS A 240 -5.93 -0.06 14.45
C HIS A 240 -6.39 1.41 14.55
N ILE A 241 -6.49 2.09 13.40
CA ILE A 241 -6.98 3.46 13.29
C ILE A 241 -7.98 3.53 12.14
N GLY A 242 -9.21 3.90 12.45
CA GLY A 242 -10.28 4.09 11.48
C GLY A 242 -10.49 5.56 11.14
N ILE A 243 -10.59 5.88 9.85
CA ILE A 243 -10.84 7.24 9.35
C ILE A 243 -12.06 7.27 8.42
N GLY A 244 -13.02 8.12 8.75
CA GLY A 244 -14.22 8.36 7.95
C GLY A 244 -14.14 9.65 7.15
N ILE A 245 -14.30 9.57 5.84
CA ILE A 245 -14.48 10.75 4.98
C ILE A 245 -15.95 11.14 5.01
N SER A 246 -16.24 12.42 5.30
CA SER A 246 -17.60 12.96 5.29
C SER A 246 -18.04 13.25 3.86
N GLY A 247 -18.57 12.23 3.17
CA GLY A 247 -19.09 12.31 1.80
C GLY A 247 -20.59 12.62 1.71
N GLN A 248 -21.08 12.76 0.47
CA GLN A 248 -22.51 12.90 0.15
C GLN A 248 -23.28 11.58 0.31
N GLU A 249 -22.59 10.43 0.29
CA GLU A 249 -23.18 9.10 0.25
C GLU A 249 -23.69 8.60 1.62
N GLY A 250 -23.37 9.30 2.71
CA GLY A 250 -23.88 8.98 4.05
C GLY A 250 -22.88 9.30 5.16
N ARG A 251 -23.35 9.18 6.42
CA ARG A 251 -22.50 9.41 7.62
C ARG A 251 -22.02 8.11 8.27
N GLN A 252 -22.25 6.95 7.65
CA GLN A 252 -21.99 5.65 8.26
C GLN A 252 -20.49 5.42 8.54
N ALA A 253 -19.62 5.72 7.58
CA ALA A 253 -18.16 5.62 7.77
C ALA A 253 -17.66 6.57 8.87
N VAL A 254 -18.16 7.81 8.88
CA VAL A 254 -17.83 8.84 9.88
C VAL A 254 -18.20 8.39 11.30
N LEU A 255 -19.40 7.83 11.46
CA LEU A 255 -19.89 7.36 12.76
C LEU A 255 -19.13 6.11 13.26
N ALA A 256 -18.55 5.33 12.36
CA ALA A 256 -17.78 4.14 12.69
C ALA A 256 -16.27 4.39 12.86
N SER A 257 -15.80 5.62 12.64
CA SER A 257 -14.37 5.98 12.60
C SER A 257 -13.87 6.68 13.85
N ASP A 258 -12.57 6.58 14.14
CA ASP A 258 -11.89 7.30 15.23
C ASP A 258 -11.72 8.79 14.89
N PHE A 259 -11.37 9.08 13.63
CA PHE A 259 -11.22 10.43 13.10
C PHE A 259 -12.09 10.61 11.86
N SER A 260 -12.63 11.82 11.69
CA SER A 260 -13.35 12.16 10.47
C SER A 260 -12.96 13.52 9.91
N PHE A 261 -12.95 13.63 8.59
CA PHE A 261 -12.71 14.88 7.88
C PHE A 261 -13.41 14.87 6.52
N ALA A 262 -13.54 16.05 5.89
CA ALA A 262 -14.32 16.20 4.66
C ALA A 262 -13.61 15.73 3.38
N GLN A 263 -12.27 15.77 3.33
CA GLN A 263 -11.49 15.51 2.12
C GLN A 263 -10.22 14.72 2.43
N PHE A 264 -9.82 13.84 1.50
CA PHE A 264 -8.65 12.97 1.66
C PHE A 264 -7.35 13.73 1.94
N ARG A 265 -7.16 14.93 1.36
CA ARG A 265 -5.95 15.76 1.52
C ARG A 265 -5.58 16.09 2.97
N TYR A 266 -6.54 16.04 3.90
CA TYR A 266 -6.27 16.31 5.31
C TYR A 266 -5.54 15.17 6.02
N LEU A 267 -5.52 13.98 5.41
CA LEU A 267 -4.79 12.82 5.91
C LEU A 267 -3.30 13.10 6.07
N GLU A 268 -2.69 13.82 5.11
CA GLU A 268 -1.29 14.24 5.17
C GLU A 268 -1.00 15.00 6.47
N ARG A 269 -1.79 16.02 6.77
CA ARG A 269 -1.59 16.85 7.96
C ARG A 269 -1.88 16.06 9.24
N LEU A 270 -2.91 15.21 9.23
CA LEU A 270 -3.24 14.36 10.37
C LEU A 270 -2.06 13.43 10.72
N LEU A 271 -1.50 12.72 9.76
CA LEU A 271 -0.43 11.75 10.02
C LEU A 271 0.92 12.41 10.23
N LEU A 272 1.35 13.28 9.31
CA LEU A 272 2.72 13.80 9.30
C LEU A 272 2.95 14.90 10.35
N VAL A 273 1.92 15.67 10.69
CA VAL A 273 2.03 16.72 11.72
C VAL A 273 1.48 16.21 13.06
N HIS A 274 0.18 15.90 13.12
CA HIS A 274 -0.46 15.59 14.40
C HIS A 274 -0.03 14.22 14.94
N GLY A 275 0.02 13.19 14.08
CA GLY A 275 0.47 11.84 14.44
C GLY A 275 1.92 11.86 14.95
N ARG A 276 2.84 12.46 14.19
CA ARG A 276 4.25 12.58 14.59
C ARG A 276 4.44 13.37 15.88
N TRP A 277 3.76 14.50 16.05
CA TRP A 277 3.86 15.29 17.29
C TRP A 277 3.27 14.57 18.48
N SER A 278 2.12 13.91 18.32
CA SER A 278 1.49 13.11 19.38
C SER A 278 2.43 12.00 19.84
N TYR A 279 3.00 11.24 18.89
CA TYR A 279 3.97 10.19 19.17
C TYR A 279 5.18 10.72 19.98
N LEU A 280 5.86 11.77 19.49
CA LEU A 280 7.03 12.33 20.17
C LEU A 280 6.71 12.87 21.57
N ARG A 281 5.54 13.51 21.74
CA ARG A 281 5.12 14.06 23.04
C ARG A 281 4.82 12.94 24.04
N ILE A 282 4.07 11.92 23.63
CA ILE A 282 3.74 10.78 24.50
C ILE A 282 5.00 10.00 24.87
N SER A 283 5.89 9.73 23.92
CA SER A 283 7.16 9.04 24.22
C SER A 283 8.04 9.83 25.20
N LYS A 284 8.15 11.15 25.02
CA LYS A 284 8.90 12.01 25.94
C LYS A 284 8.23 12.06 27.32
N PHE A 285 6.90 12.17 27.35
CA PHE A 285 6.12 12.19 28.58
C PHE A 285 6.28 10.89 29.37
N LEU A 286 6.11 9.72 28.75
CA LEU A 286 6.25 8.43 29.41
C LEU A 286 7.66 8.23 29.98
N ARG A 287 8.70 8.54 29.20
CA ARG A 287 10.10 8.45 29.66
C ARG A 287 10.36 9.38 30.85
N TYR A 288 9.86 10.61 30.78
CA TYR A 288 9.98 11.55 31.89
C TYR A 288 9.17 11.12 33.12
N PHE A 289 7.96 10.58 32.92
CA PHE A 289 7.11 10.10 33.99
C PHE A 289 7.79 8.97 34.76
N PHE A 290 8.34 7.96 34.07
CA PHE A 290 9.12 6.91 34.74
C PHE A 290 10.33 7.49 35.44
N TYR A 291 11.14 8.31 34.77
CA TYR A 291 12.33 8.92 35.37
C TYR A 291 12.00 9.67 36.66
N LYS A 292 10.97 10.53 36.66
CA LYS A 292 10.56 11.32 37.81
C LYS A 292 10.15 10.43 38.99
N ASN A 293 9.30 9.42 38.73
CA ASN A 293 8.84 8.51 39.78
C ASN A 293 9.98 7.65 40.33
N PHE A 294 10.85 7.11 39.47
CA PHE A 294 12.02 6.35 39.91
C PHE A 294 12.99 7.21 40.71
N ALA A 295 13.31 8.43 40.28
CA ALA A 295 14.20 9.32 41.01
C ALA A 295 13.66 9.61 42.42
N PHE A 296 12.37 9.92 42.54
CA PHE A 296 11.73 10.16 43.84
C PHE A 296 11.74 8.92 44.74
N THR A 297 11.27 7.77 44.23
CA THR A 297 11.20 6.53 45.02
C THR A 297 12.58 5.99 45.40
N LEU A 298 13.58 6.12 44.52
CA LEU A 298 14.95 5.68 44.80
C LEU A 298 15.57 6.47 45.96
N CYS A 299 15.26 7.77 46.12
CA CYS A 299 15.71 8.53 47.29
C CYS A 299 15.19 7.93 48.60
N HIS A 300 13.89 7.59 48.67
CA HIS A 300 13.31 6.94 49.85
C HIS A 300 13.87 5.53 50.08
N PHE A 301 14.05 4.75 49.00
CA PHE A 301 14.66 3.44 49.08
C PHE A 301 16.08 3.49 49.66
N TRP A 302 16.90 4.45 49.20
CA TRP A 302 18.26 4.64 49.72
C TRP A 302 18.27 5.11 51.17
N PHE A 303 17.38 6.04 51.54
CA PHE A 303 17.24 6.47 52.94
C PHE A 303 16.85 5.31 53.86
N GLY A 304 16.06 4.35 53.38
CA GLY A 304 15.68 3.14 54.11
C GLY A 304 16.86 2.35 54.67
N PHE A 305 18.01 2.31 53.97
CA PHE A 305 19.21 1.65 54.51
C PHE A 305 19.78 2.34 55.75
N PHE A 306 19.67 3.67 55.84
CA PHE A 306 20.15 4.44 56.99
C PHE A 306 19.17 4.41 58.17
N SER A 307 17.87 4.28 57.89
CA SER A 307 16.83 4.21 58.94
C SER A 307 16.49 2.78 59.39
N GLY A 308 17.16 1.76 58.84
CA GLY A 308 16.86 0.35 59.11
C GLY A 308 15.48 -0.07 58.60
N PHE A 309 14.99 0.56 57.53
CA PHE A 309 13.66 0.37 56.96
C PHE A 309 12.52 0.60 57.96
N SER A 310 12.71 1.47 58.95
CA SER A 310 11.70 1.80 59.97
C SER A 310 10.43 2.49 59.43
N ALA A 311 10.43 2.87 58.14
CA ALA A 311 9.38 3.63 57.48
C ALA A 311 8.98 4.95 58.17
N GLN A 312 9.90 5.57 58.92
CA GLN A 312 9.69 6.92 59.46
C GLN A 312 9.60 7.95 58.33
N VAL A 313 8.45 8.61 58.28
CA VAL A 313 8.10 9.69 57.34
C VAL A 313 8.83 10.97 57.70
#